data_AF-A0A2V8FUP2-F1
#
_entry.id   AF-A0A2V8FUP2-F1
#
_cell.length_a   1.000
_cell.length_b   1.000
_cell.length_c   1.000
_cell.angle_alpha   90.00
_cell.angle_beta   90.00
_cell.angle_gamma   90.00
#
_symmetry.space_group_name_H-M   'P 1'
#
loop_
_entity.id
_entity.type
_entity.pdbx_description
1 polymer ?
#
loop_
_entity_poly.entity_id
_entity_poly.type
_entity_poly.pdbx_seq_one_letter_code
_entity_poly.pdbx_strand_id
1 'polypeptide(L)'
;MLSVLALTAASIALPSLTLGVHVAQGISEKAVAIALGEAVAIWRGPGVTLVWEIDRAGAAAPPLGSCIRMNVLIENDTRGARFSPMPLGWIAFDEFENPAPEIHLSYANAVALVEEWYGVTVATQMTLFERDILIGRALGRALAHEVGHYLFRSKAHTK
;
A
#
# COMPACT_ATOMS: atom_id res chain seq x y z
N MET A 1 -43.10 -36.00 -1.79
CA MET A 1 -42.21 -35.14 -2.60
C MET A 1 -42.05 -33.83 -1.86
N LEU A 2 -40.89 -33.58 -1.24
CA LEU A 2 -40.58 -32.34 -0.53
C LEU A 2 -39.46 -31.63 -1.31
N SER A 3 -39.77 -30.43 -1.79
CA SER A 3 -38.91 -29.60 -2.63
C SER A 3 -37.80 -28.97 -1.78
N VAL A 4 -36.54 -29.18 -2.15
CA VAL A 4 -35.39 -28.50 -1.55
C VAL A 4 -35.18 -27.19 -2.28
N LEU A 5 -35.47 -26.06 -1.63
CA LEU A 5 -35.03 -24.74 -2.11
C LEU A 5 -33.52 -24.63 -1.90
N ALA A 6 -32.75 -24.72 -2.98
CA ALA A 6 -31.34 -24.38 -2.98
C ALA A 6 -31.21 -22.84 -2.92
N LEU A 7 -30.71 -22.33 -1.80
CA LEU A 7 -30.31 -20.93 -1.69
C LEU A 7 -28.98 -20.76 -2.43
N THR A 8 -29.02 -20.31 -3.68
CA THR A 8 -27.80 -19.91 -4.41
C THR A 8 -27.27 -18.64 -3.76
N ALA A 9 -26.26 -18.78 -2.91
CA ALA A 9 -25.47 -17.63 -2.46
C ALA A 9 -24.78 -17.03 -3.68
N ALA A 10 -25.21 -15.83 -4.10
CA ALA A 10 -24.42 -15.05 -5.04
C ALA A 10 -23.11 -14.68 -4.33
N SER A 11 -21.98 -15.23 -4.78
CA SER A 11 -20.68 -14.74 -4.37
C SER A 11 -20.55 -13.31 -4.85
N ILE A 12 -20.59 -12.34 -3.94
CA ILE A 12 -20.13 -10.99 -4.23
C ILE A 12 -18.63 -11.12 -4.45
N ALA A 13 -18.20 -11.20 -5.70
CA ALA A 13 -16.79 -11.11 -6.02
C ALA A 13 -16.33 -9.70 -5.60
N LEU A 14 -15.43 -9.62 -4.62
CA LEU A 14 -14.79 -8.37 -4.27
C LEU A 14 -13.95 -7.91 -5.48
N PRO A 15 -13.98 -6.61 -5.80
CA PRO A 15 -13.26 -6.10 -6.96
C PRO A 15 -11.75 -6.31 -6.79
N SER A 16 -11.08 -6.68 -7.89
CA SER A 16 -9.62 -6.60 -7.96
C SER A 16 -9.19 -5.14 -8.04
N LEU A 17 -8.15 -4.78 -7.29
CA LEU A 17 -7.52 -3.46 -7.33
C LEU A 17 -6.19 -3.58 -8.07
N THR A 18 -6.04 -2.84 -9.16
CA THR A 18 -4.76 -2.69 -9.89
C THR A 18 -4.05 -1.44 -9.41
N LEU A 19 -2.82 -1.61 -8.93
CA LEU A 19 -1.94 -0.56 -8.46
C LEU A 19 -0.90 -0.23 -9.54
N GLY A 20 -0.94 0.98 -10.10
CA GLY A 20 0.15 1.55 -10.88
C GLY A 20 1.22 2.07 -9.93
N VAL A 21 2.35 1.37 -9.83
CA VAL A 21 3.39 1.68 -8.84
C VAL A 21 4.49 2.50 -9.51
N HIS A 22 4.65 3.73 -9.04
CA HIS A 22 5.71 4.66 -9.43
C HIS A 22 6.70 4.80 -8.28
N VAL A 23 7.98 4.57 -8.56
CA VAL A 23 9.02 4.53 -7.53
C VAL A 23 10.08 5.58 -7.86
N ALA A 24 10.36 6.48 -6.91
CA ALA A 24 11.42 7.46 -7.05
C ALA A 24 12.81 6.77 -7.17
N GLN A 25 13.75 7.46 -7.82
CA GLN A 25 15.10 6.94 -8.00
C GLN A 25 15.81 6.71 -6.65
N GLY A 26 16.64 5.66 -6.60
CA GLY A 26 17.45 5.33 -5.42
C GLY A 26 16.72 4.54 -4.33
N ILE A 27 15.44 4.20 -4.51
CA ILE A 27 14.69 3.33 -3.60
C ILE A 27 14.99 1.86 -3.90
N SER A 28 15.21 1.06 -2.86
CA SER A 28 15.52 -0.37 -2.99
C SER A 28 14.36 -1.14 -3.64
N GLU A 29 14.63 -1.80 -4.76
CA GLU A 29 13.66 -2.66 -5.44
C GLU A 29 13.18 -3.80 -4.54
N LYS A 30 14.06 -4.27 -3.64
CA LYS A 30 13.76 -5.36 -2.72
C LYS A 30 12.80 -4.91 -1.63
N ALA A 31 12.99 -3.71 -1.09
CA ALA A 31 12.06 -3.13 -0.14
C ALA A 31 10.67 -2.92 -0.78
N VAL A 32 10.61 -2.45 -2.04
CA VAL A 32 9.35 -2.30 -2.79
C VAL A 32 8.65 -3.65 -2.99
N ALA A 33 9.39 -4.68 -3.42
CA ALA A 33 8.81 -6.01 -3.59
C ALA A 33 8.25 -6.58 -2.29
N ILE A 34 8.95 -6.37 -1.16
CA ILE A 34 8.50 -6.78 0.17
C ILE A 34 7.25 -5.98 0.59
N ALA A 35 7.20 -4.68 0.33
CA ALA A 35 6.05 -3.83 0.64
C ALA A 35 4.79 -4.29 -0.08
N LEU A 36 4.88 -4.54 -1.40
CA LEU A 36 3.76 -5.04 -2.20
C LEU A 36 3.32 -6.43 -1.71
N GLY A 37 4.27 -7.32 -1.43
CA GLY A 37 3.98 -8.65 -0.88
C GLY A 37 3.30 -8.63 0.50
N GLU A 38 3.74 -7.75 1.40
CA GLU A 38 3.12 -7.56 2.72
C GLU A 38 1.68 -7.03 2.60
N ALA A 39 1.45 -6.02 1.74
CA ALA A 39 0.11 -5.48 1.51
C ALA A 39 -0.86 -6.55 0.96
N VAL A 40 -0.39 -7.36 0.00
CA VAL A 40 -1.14 -8.49 -0.55
C VAL A 40 -1.46 -9.52 0.51
N ALA A 41 -0.48 -9.87 1.35
CA ALA A 41 -0.68 -10.83 2.43
C ALA A 41 -1.77 -10.36 3.41
N ILE A 42 -1.82 -9.06 3.73
CA ILE A 42 -2.84 -8.47 4.61
C ILE A 42 -4.24 -8.57 3.99
N TRP A 43 -4.38 -8.23 2.71
CA TRP A 43 -5.68 -8.18 2.03
C TRP A 43 -6.21 -9.52 1.51
N ARG A 44 -5.36 -10.55 1.48
CA ARG A 44 -5.75 -11.92 1.09
C ARG A 44 -6.87 -12.48 1.96
N GLY A 45 -6.81 -12.28 3.28
CA GLY A 45 -7.81 -12.80 4.23
C GLY A 45 -9.21 -12.22 3.98
N PRO A 46 -9.35 -10.90 3.85
CA PRO A 46 -10.61 -10.24 3.47
C PRO A 46 -11.11 -10.54 2.04
N GLY A 47 -10.31 -11.19 1.18
CA GLY A 47 -10.70 -11.54 -0.19
C GLY A 47 -10.49 -10.43 -1.22
N VAL A 48 -9.77 -9.35 -0.88
CA VAL A 48 -9.41 -8.29 -1.84
C VAL A 48 -8.15 -8.73 -2.59
N THR A 49 -8.22 -8.74 -3.93
CA THR A 49 -7.08 -9.07 -4.77
C THR A 49 -6.35 -7.80 -5.18
N LEU A 50 -5.11 -7.66 -4.72
CA LEU A 50 -4.21 -6.59 -5.17
C LEU A 50 -3.33 -7.13 -6.30
N VAL A 51 -3.37 -6.44 -7.43
CA VAL A 51 -2.48 -6.66 -8.58
C VAL A 51 -1.68 -5.37 -8.77
N TRP A 52 -0.42 -5.46 -9.21
CA TRP A 52 0.38 -4.27 -9.42
C TRP A 52 1.14 -4.32 -10.72
N GLU A 53 1.34 -3.14 -11.28
CA GLU A 53 2.15 -2.87 -12.45
C GLU A 53 3.19 -1.85 -12.03
N ILE A 54 4.47 -2.22 -12.05
CA ILE A 54 5.53 -1.28 -11.74
C ILE A 54 5.86 -0.57 -13.04
N ASP A 55 5.37 0.66 -13.19
CA ASP A 55 5.63 1.44 -14.39
C ASP A 55 7.03 2.06 -14.28
N ARG A 56 8.02 1.31 -14.78
CA ARG A 56 9.36 1.83 -15.05
C ARG A 56 9.37 2.43 -16.44
N ALA A 57 8.80 3.62 -16.59
CA ALA A 57 8.73 4.37 -17.86
C ALA A 57 8.45 3.48 -19.10
N GLY A 58 7.18 3.16 -19.37
CA GLY A 58 6.75 2.76 -20.71
C GLY A 58 5.98 1.45 -20.84
N ALA A 59 5.21 1.03 -19.84
CA ALA A 59 4.32 -0.13 -19.99
C ALA A 59 2.87 0.29 -20.31
N ALA A 60 2.25 -0.41 -21.27
CA ALA A 60 0.88 -0.15 -21.69
C ALA A 60 -0.16 -0.66 -20.67
N ALA A 61 -1.27 0.08 -20.52
CA ALA A 61 -2.32 -0.23 -19.56
C ALA A 61 -3.08 -1.54 -19.91
N PRO A 62 -3.39 -2.40 -18.93
CA PRO A 62 -4.17 -3.63 -19.10
C PRO A 62 -5.66 -3.35 -19.37
N PRO A 63 -6.39 -4.33 -19.95
CA PRO A 63 -7.76 -4.15 -20.42
C PRO A 63 -8.77 -3.93 -19.28
N LEU A 64 -9.82 -3.16 -19.61
CA LEU A 64 -10.93 -2.78 -18.73
C LEU A 64 -11.81 -4.00 -18.37
N GLY A 65 -11.49 -4.64 -17.24
CA GLY A 65 -12.47 -5.37 -16.42
C GLY A 65 -13.00 -4.49 -15.28
N SER A 66 -13.83 -5.04 -14.39
CA SER A 66 -14.31 -4.39 -13.14
C SER A 66 -13.19 -4.18 -12.11
N CYS A 67 -12.08 -3.62 -12.56
CA CYS A 67 -10.87 -3.43 -11.81
C CYS A 67 -10.74 -1.94 -11.45
N ILE A 68 -10.67 -1.67 -10.16
CA ILE A 68 -10.36 -0.33 -9.68
C ILE A 68 -8.88 -0.08 -9.98
N ARG A 69 -8.53 1.08 -10.54
CA ARG A 69 -7.13 1.48 -10.75
C ARG A 69 -6.76 2.59 -9.78
N MET A 70 -5.57 2.48 -9.22
CA MET A 70 -5.00 3.45 -8.30
C MET A 70 -3.50 3.59 -8.53
N ASN A 71 -2.96 4.79 -8.37
CA ASN A 71 -1.53 5.02 -8.42
C ASN A 71 -0.93 4.93 -7.01
N VAL A 72 0.25 4.34 -6.90
CA VAL A 72 1.05 4.29 -5.68
C VAL A 72 2.38 4.95 -5.96
N LEU A 73 2.64 6.08 -5.33
CA LEU A 73 3.87 6.85 -5.47
C LEU A 73 4.74 6.55 -4.24
N ILE A 74 5.89 5.92 -4.46
CA ILE A 74 6.88 5.66 -3.41
C ILE A 74 8.01 6.67 -3.57
N GLU A 75 8.12 7.58 -2.61
CA GLU A 75 8.95 8.77 -2.72
C GLU A 75 9.97 8.84 -1.56
N ASN A 76 11.08 9.53 -1.78
CA ASN A 76 12.07 9.83 -0.74
C ASN A 76 11.74 11.12 0.05
N ASP A 77 10.50 11.58 0.00
CA ASP A 77 10.05 12.78 0.72
C ASP A 77 10.00 12.51 2.23
N THR A 78 10.33 13.52 3.03
CA THR A 78 10.26 13.52 4.51
C THR A 78 9.06 14.29 5.04
N ARG A 79 8.03 14.50 4.21
CA ARG A 79 6.81 15.19 4.62
C ARG A 79 6.25 14.56 5.90
N GLY A 80 6.03 15.40 6.91
CA GLY A 80 5.55 14.95 8.22
C GLY A 80 6.58 14.27 9.13
N ALA A 81 7.84 14.06 8.71
CA ALA A 81 8.91 13.43 9.50
C ALA A 81 9.22 14.11 10.84
N ARG A 82 8.78 15.36 11.02
CA ARG A 82 9.04 16.17 12.22
C ARG A 82 7.97 16.02 13.30
N PHE A 83 6.88 15.31 13.03
CA PHE A 83 5.76 15.16 13.96
C PHE A 83 5.45 13.68 14.18
N SER A 84 5.36 13.27 15.46
CA SER A 84 4.91 11.93 15.82
C SER A 84 3.38 11.91 15.97
N PRO A 85 2.68 10.91 15.40
CA PRO A 85 3.24 9.81 14.63
C PRO A 85 3.65 10.24 13.21
N MET A 86 4.84 9.80 12.78
CA MET A 86 5.39 10.07 11.45
C MET A 86 4.59 9.31 10.38
N PRO A 87 3.96 9.99 9.41
CA PRO A 87 3.13 9.31 8.42
C PRO A 87 4.01 8.54 7.44
N LEU A 88 3.75 7.24 7.28
CA LEU A 88 4.43 6.40 6.29
C LEU A 88 3.71 6.41 4.93
N GLY A 89 2.43 6.75 4.94
CA GLY A 89 1.61 6.88 3.74
C GLY A 89 0.47 7.85 3.96
N TRP A 90 -0.14 8.30 2.86
CA TRP A 90 -1.35 9.10 2.88
C TRP A 90 -2.12 9.01 1.55
N ILE A 91 -3.41 9.34 1.63
CA ILE A 91 -4.32 9.51 0.50
C ILE A 91 -5.07 10.83 0.65
N ALA A 92 -5.23 11.57 -0.44
CA ALA A 92 -6.01 12.81 -0.43
C ALA A 92 -7.51 12.50 -0.50
N PHE A 93 -8.33 13.37 0.10
CA PHE A 93 -9.78 13.37 -0.05
C PHE A 93 -10.23 14.68 -0.67
N ASP A 94 -11.21 14.63 -1.57
CA ASP A 94 -11.83 15.82 -2.12
C ASP A 94 -12.79 16.51 -1.13
N GLU A 95 -13.39 17.62 -1.56
CA GLU A 95 -14.36 18.40 -0.78
C GLU A 95 -15.64 17.62 -0.43
N PHE A 96 -15.92 16.52 -1.13
CA PHE A 96 -17.06 15.62 -0.92
C PHE A 96 -16.68 14.33 -0.18
N GLU A 97 -15.48 14.28 0.37
CA GLU A 97 -14.94 13.12 1.10
C GLU A 97 -14.75 11.87 0.24
N ASN A 98 -14.58 12.03 -1.06
CA ASN A 98 -14.14 10.93 -1.92
C ASN A 98 -12.62 10.81 -1.87
N PRO A 99 -12.07 9.61 -1.67
CA PRO A 99 -10.63 9.40 -1.71
C PRO A 99 -10.12 9.51 -3.15
N ALA A 100 -9.04 10.25 -3.36
CA ALA A 100 -8.33 10.29 -4.63
C ALA A 100 -7.75 8.91 -4.96
N PRO A 101 -7.71 8.48 -6.23
CA PRO A 101 -7.13 7.19 -6.63
C PRO A 101 -5.59 7.24 -6.66
N GLU A 102 -4.96 7.88 -5.66
CA GLU A 102 -3.52 8.10 -5.56
C GLU A 102 -3.07 7.97 -4.09
N ILE A 103 -2.23 6.98 -3.82
CA ILE A 103 -1.59 6.75 -2.53
C ILE A 103 -0.13 7.21 -2.62
N HIS A 104 0.33 7.94 -1.62
CA HIS A 104 1.73 8.25 -1.45
C HIS A 104 2.31 7.45 -0.30
N LEU A 105 3.55 7.00 -0.45
CA LEU A 105 4.34 6.32 0.57
C LEU A 105 5.70 6.99 0.71
N SER A 106 6.08 7.31 1.94
CA SER A 106 7.39 7.90 2.24
C SER A 106 8.40 6.83 2.63
N TYR A 107 9.32 6.54 1.71
CA TYR A 107 10.47 5.66 1.96
C TYR A 107 11.39 6.25 3.04
N ALA A 108 11.62 7.57 3.00
CA ALA A 108 12.47 8.24 3.97
C ALA A 108 11.91 8.16 5.39
N ASN A 109 10.59 8.28 5.56
CA ASN A 109 9.94 8.12 6.87
C ASN A 109 10.00 6.67 7.36
N ALA A 110 9.91 5.69 6.45
CA ALA A 110 10.08 4.28 6.82
C ALA A 110 11.52 3.97 7.26
N VAL A 111 12.54 4.57 6.62
CA VAL A 111 13.94 4.50 7.07
C VAL A 111 14.08 5.10 8.47
N ALA A 112 13.57 6.33 8.66
CA ALA A 112 13.64 7.03 9.94
C ALA A 112 12.93 6.25 11.06
N LEU A 113 11.80 5.60 10.77
CA LEU A 113 11.11 4.75 11.73
C LEU A 113 11.94 3.54 12.16
N VAL A 114 12.66 2.89 11.23
CA VAL A 114 13.56 1.78 11.56
C VAL A 114 14.71 2.27 12.43
N GLU A 115 15.28 3.43 12.12
CA GLU A 115 16.34 4.04 12.91
C GLU A 115 15.87 4.45 14.32
N GLU A 116 14.65 4.98 14.44
CA GLU A 116 14.02 5.34 15.71
C GLU A 116 13.77 4.11 16.57
N TRP A 117 13.22 3.03 15.99
CA TRP A 117 12.82 1.84 16.74
C TRP A 117 14.00 1.00 17.22
N TYR A 118 15.03 0.83 16.39
CA TYR A 118 16.19 0.00 16.71
C TYR A 118 17.38 0.80 17.24
N GLY A 119 17.34 2.13 17.11
CA GLY A 119 18.48 3.01 17.36
C GLY A 119 19.42 3.06 16.15
N VAL A 120 19.95 4.26 15.87
CA VAL A 120 20.81 4.53 14.71
C VAL A 120 22.01 3.58 14.64
N THR A 121 22.67 3.27 15.77
CA THR A 121 23.83 2.38 15.80
C THR A 121 23.49 0.94 15.36
N VAL A 122 22.34 0.40 15.80
CA VAL A 122 21.93 -0.95 15.40
C VAL A 122 21.45 -0.95 13.95
N ALA A 123 20.64 0.04 13.58
CA ALA A 123 20.14 0.19 12.21
C ALA A 123 21.27 0.32 11.19
N THR A 124 22.37 1.01 11.52
CA THR A 124 23.55 1.16 10.66
C THR A 124 24.38 -0.12 10.52
N GLN A 125 24.32 -1.03 11.49
CA GLN A 125 25.01 -2.32 11.45
C GLN A 125 24.22 -3.41 10.71
N MET A 126 22.92 -3.20 10.47
CA MET A 126 22.10 -4.11 9.67
C MET A 126 22.68 -4.26 8.25
N THR A 127 22.63 -5.48 7.74
CA THR A 127 22.83 -5.71 6.31
C THR A 127 21.75 -4.97 5.52
N LEU A 128 22.06 -4.64 4.26
CA LEU A 128 21.08 -4.04 3.36
C LEU A 128 19.80 -4.88 3.26
N PHE A 129 19.93 -6.21 3.30
CA PHE A 129 18.80 -7.12 3.25
C PHE A 129 17.90 -7.04 4.48
N GLU A 130 18.47 -7.02 5.69
CA GLU A 130 17.68 -6.88 6.92
C GLU A 130 16.95 -5.54 6.95
N ARG A 131 17.63 -4.48 6.52
CA ARG A 131 17.04 -3.15 6.44
C ARG A 131 15.88 -3.11 5.44
N ASP A 132 16.06 -3.69 4.25
CA ASP A 132 15.01 -3.79 3.22
C ASP A 132 13.77 -4.56 3.69
N ILE A 133 13.95 -5.61 4.52
CA ILE A 133 12.83 -6.33 5.11
C ILE A 133 12.02 -5.42 6.03
N LEU A 134 12.69 -4.70 6.93
CA LEU A 134 12.00 -3.86 7.92
C LEU A 134 11.30 -2.69 7.25
N ILE A 135 11.98 -2.00 6.34
CA ILE A 135 11.40 -0.90 5.55
C ILE A 135 10.24 -1.41 4.70
N GLY A 136 10.43 -2.51 3.99
CA GLY A 136 9.39 -3.10 3.15
C GLY A 136 8.14 -3.46 3.95
N ARG A 137 8.28 -4.07 5.13
CA ARG A 137 7.12 -4.39 5.98
C ARG A 137 6.41 -3.15 6.51
N ALA A 138 7.16 -2.10 6.87
CA ALA A 138 6.58 -0.83 7.31
C ALA A 138 5.77 -0.17 6.18
N LEU A 139 6.35 -0.06 4.98
CA LEU A 139 5.69 0.48 3.79
C LEU A 139 4.50 -0.36 3.35
N GLY A 140 4.59 -1.69 3.41
CA GLY A 140 3.49 -2.58 3.04
C GLY A 140 2.29 -2.48 3.97
N ARG A 141 2.52 -2.29 5.27
CA ARG A 141 1.45 -2.02 6.24
C ARG A 141 0.81 -0.66 6.04
N ALA A 142 1.62 0.36 5.73
CA ALA A 142 1.12 1.68 5.36
C ALA A 142 0.26 1.61 4.08
N LEU A 143 0.75 0.95 3.02
CA LEU A 143 -0.01 0.73 1.80
C LEU A 143 -1.34 0.02 2.08
N ALA A 144 -1.32 -1.05 2.86
CA ALA A 144 -2.54 -1.77 3.22
C ALA A 144 -3.54 -0.88 3.98
N HIS A 145 -3.04 0.00 4.85
CA HIS A 145 -3.83 0.98 5.59
C HIS A 145 -4.51 1.98 4.64
N GLU A 146 -3.73 2.60 3.75
CA GLU A 146 -4.24 3.59 2.78
C GLU A 146 -5.22 2.97 1.77
N VAL A 147 -4.98 1.74 1.32
CA VAL A 147 -5.96 0.97 0.52
C VAL A 147 -7.27 0.80 1.29
N GLY A 148 -7.21 0.61 2.61
CA GLY A 148 -8.39 0.59 3.47
C GLY A 148 -9.15 1.91 3.47
N HIS A 149 -8.45 3.04 3.59
CA HIS A 149 -9.07 4.37 3.49
C HIS A 149 -9.80 4.54 2.16
N TYR A 150 -9.19 4.12 1.06
CA TYR A 150 -9.81 4.20 -0.25
C TYR A 150 -11.06 3.32 -0.37
N LEU A 151 -10.93 2.02 -0.06
CA LEU A 151 -12.02 1.04 -0.25
C LEU A 151 -13.22 1.34 0.65
N PHE A 152 -12.99 1.82 1.86
CA PHE A 152 -14.05 2.11 2.83
C PHE A 152 -14.48 3.58 2.85
N ARG A 153 -13.86 4.45 2.04
CA ARG A 153 -14.09 5.91 2.04
C ARG A 153 -14.06 6.50 3.45
N SER A 154 -13.08 6.09 4.24
CA SER A 154 -13.01 6.45 5.65
C SER A 154 -11.85 7.41 5.91
N LYS A 155 -12.18 8.59 6.47
CA LYS A 155 -11.22 9.56 7.02
C LYS A 155 -10.80 9.26 8.45
N ALA A 156 -11.27 8.18 9.05
CA ALA A 156 -10.76 7.77 10.36
C ALA A 156 -9.24 7.62 10.24
N HIS A 157 -8.44 8.20 11.14
CA HIS A 157 -6.97 8.17 11.09
C HIS A 157 -6.28 9.03 10.01
N THR A 158 -7.02 9.75 9.14
CA THR A 158 -6.44 10.86 8.36
C THR A 158 -6.38 12.10 9.25
N LYS A 159 -5.20 12.70 9.44
CA LYS A 159 -5.03 13.93 10.24
C LYS A 159 -4.66 15.11 9.35
#